data_AF-A0A5C6A4B8-F1
#
_entry.id   AF-A0A5C6A4B8-F1
#
_cell.length_a   1.000
_cell.length_b   1.000
_cell.length_c   1.000
_cell.angle_alpha   90.00
_cell.angle_beta   90.00
_cell.angle_gamma   90.00
#
_symmetry.space_group_name_H-M   'P 1'
#
loop_
_entity.id
_entity.type
_entity.pdbx_description
1 polymer ?
#
loop_
_entity_poly.entity_id
_entity_poly.type
_entity_poly.pdbx_seq_one_letter_code
_entity_poly.pdbx_strand_id
1 'polypeptide(L)'
;MKASPNLWLVAIACLAVGVAVGVLVTPSQPVLSLPPIEAHATATAAHDNFVIATGFMEDGTEGLFFLDFLTGDLKATVVNNRGPGFNAYYQYNIANDFNLGAVQNPKYLMVTGLARDQQGRGSNRLAQCILYVVEATSGHLVAYGIPYSRTNQTAGKPQLGTFIPLAKASLRNEFVRDQ
;
A
#
# COMPACT_ATOMS: atom_id res chain seq x y z
N MET A 1 -3.41 -46.24 -70.90
CA MET A 1 -3.13 -46.76 -69.55
C MET A 1 -3.39 -45.65 -68.56
N LYS A 2 -4.40 -45.79 -67.69
CA LYS A 2 -4.81 -44.75 -66.73
C LYS A 2 -4.07 -45.02 -65.41
N ALA A 3 -3.05 -44.22 -65.09
CA ALA A 3 -2.33 -44.35 -63.84
C ALA A 3 -3.27 -43.98 -62.68
N SER A 4 -3.56 -44.94 -61.79
CA SER A 4 -4.31 -44.68 -60.56
C SER A 4 -3.40 -43.93 -59.59
N PRO A 5 -3.82 -42.77 -59.05
CA PRO A 5 -3.01 -42.03 -58.10
C PRO A 5 -2.79 -42.86 -56.82
N ASN A 6 -1.54 -42.90 -56.35
CA ASN A 6 -1.19 -43.60 -55.11
C ASN A 6 -1.85 -42.90 -53.92
N LEU A 7 -2.84 -43.56 -53.32
CA LEU A 7 -3.66 -43.06 -52.21
C LEU A 7 -2.81 -42.48 -51.05
N TRP A 8 -1.65 -43.10 -50.78
CA TRP A 8 -0.71 -42.68 -49.75
C TRP A 8 -0.06 -41.32 -50.03
N LEU A 9 0.27 -41.01 -51.28
CA LEU A 9 0.84 -39.71 -51.65
C LEU A 9 -0.18 -38.59 -51.53
N VAL A 10 -1.45 -38.87 -51.84
CA VAL A 10 -2.56 -37.92 -51.66
C VAL A 10 -2.78 -37.63 -50.18
N ALA A 11 -2.75 -38.65 -49.32
CA ALA A 11 -2.92 -38.48 -47.87
C ALA A 11 -1.82 -37.60 -47.24
N ILE A 12 -0.56 -37.82 -47.64
CA ILE A 12 0.59 -37.03 -47.15
C ILE A 12 0.47 -35.57 -47.63
N ALA A 13 0.11 -35.35 -48.89
CA ALA A 13 -0.08 -34.01 -49.43
C ALA A 13 -1.21 -33.26 -48.70
N CYS A 14 -2.34 -33.92 -48.43
CA CYS A 14 -3.44 -33.32 -47.67
C CYS A 14 -3.03 -32.96 -46.23
N LEU A 15 -2.26 -33.80 -45.56
CA LEU A 15 -1.80 -33.52 -44.20
C LEU A 15 -0.80 -32.37 -44.17
N ALA A 16 0.14 -32.31 -45.13
CA ALA A 16 1.09 -31.21 -45.24
C ALA A 16 0.39 -29.87 -45.50
N VAL A 17 -0.62 -29.86 -46.38
CA VAL A 17 -1.45 -28.67 -46.64
C VAL A 17 -2.26 -28.29 -45.40
N GLY A 18 -2.86 -29.26 -44.70
CA GLY A 18 -3.62 -29.00 -43.47
C GLY A 18 -2.77 -28.36 -42.37
N VAL A 19 -1.54 -28.84 -42.17
CA VAL A 19 -0.59 -28.26 -41.21
C VAL A 19 -0.14 -26.87 -41.62
N ALA A 20 0.20 -26.67 -42.90
CA ALA A 20 0.63 -25.37 -43.41
C ALA A 20 -0.47 -24.31 -43.27
N VAL A 21 -1.71 -24.66 -43.62
CA VAL A 21 -2.88 -23.79 -43.45
C VAL A 21 -3.17 -23.56 -41.97
N GLY A 22 -3.06 -24.59 -41.13
CA GLY A 22 -3.24 -24.46 -39.68
C GLY A 22 -2.31 -23.43 -39.06
N VAL A 23 -1.01 -23.46 -39.41
CA VAL A 23 -0.01 -22.49 -38.94
C VAL A 23 -0.27 -21.08 -39.47
N LEU A 24 -0.63 -20.96 -40.75
CA LEU A 24 -0.87 -19.67 -41.40
C LEU A 24 -2.15 -18.99 -40.92
N VAL A 25 -3.17 -19.77 -40.54
CA VAL A 25 -4.48 -19.27 -40.13
C VAL A 25 -4.59 -19.15 -38.61
N THR A 26 -3.63 -19.66 -37.82
CA THR A 26 -3.63 -19.41 -36.37
C THR A 26 -3.59 -17.91 -36.11
N PRO A 27 -4.68 -17.30 -35.61
CA PRO A 27 -4.64 -15.90 -35.26
C PRO A 27 -3.69 -15.77 -34.08
N SER A 28 -2.63 -14.97 -34.25
CA SER A 28 -1.82 -14.52 -33.13
C SER A 28 -2.73 -13.74 -32.19
N GLN A 29 -3.26 -14.40 -31.17
CA GLN A 29 -4.05 -13.70 -30.17
C GLN A 29 -3.14 -12.62 -29.55
N PRO A 30 -3.59 -11.36 -29.49
CA PRO A 30 -2.83 -10.34 -28.79
C PRO A 30 -2.75 -10.78 -27.33
N VAL A 31 -1.56 -11.19 -26.90
CA VAL A 31 -1.30 -11.48 -25.49
C VAL A 31 -1.47 -10.15 -24.78
N LEU A 32 -2.54 -10.02 -23.98
CA LEU A 32 -2.76 -8.87 -23.13
C LEU A 32 -1.66 -8.86 -22.07
N SER A 33 -0.53 -8.22 -22.39
CA SER A 33 0.53 -7.93 -21.45
C SER A 33 0.10 -6.71 -20.64
N LEU A 34 -0.75 -6.96 -19.63
CA LEU A 34 -1.04 -5.96 -18.63
C LEU A 34 0.22 -5.79 -17.76
N PRO A 35 0.68 -4.56 -17.52
CA PRO A 35 1.74 -4.35 -16.54
C PRO A 35 1.26 -4.92 -15.19
N PRO A 36 2.13 -5.61 -14.42
CA PRO A 36 1.75 -6.11 -13.12
C PRO A 36 1.29 -4.94 -12.24
N ILE A 37 0.02 -4.98 -11.82
CA ILE A 37 -0.49 -4.09 -10.79
C ILE A 37 -0.13 -4.76 -9.47
N GLU A 38 0.87 -4.23 -8.78
CA GLU A 38 1.19 -4.70 -7.42
C GLU A 38 0.04 -4.32 -6.48
N ALA A 39 -0.70 -5.34 -6.03
CA ALA A 39 -1.74 -5.19 -5.04
C ALA A 39 -1.11 -5.09 -3.65
N HIS A 40 -0.83 -3.87 -3.19
CA HIS A 40 -0.41 -3.64 -1.80
C HIS A 40 -1.65 -3.64 -0.91
N ALA A 41 -1.90 -4.76 -0.24
CA ALA A 41 -3.03 -4.91 0.66
C ALA A 41 -2.73 -4.21 1.99
N THR A 42 -3.41 -3.10 2.27
CA THR A 42 -3.42 -2.49 3.60
C THR A 42 -4.42 -3.22 4.48
N ALA A 43 -3.98 -3.77 5.60
CA ALA A 43 -4.85 -4.39 6.59
C ALA A 43 -5.02 -3.49 7.82
N THR A 44 -6.13 -3.63 8.53
CA THR A 44 -6.35 -2.99 9.82
C THR A 44 -6.99 -4.00 10.75
N ALA A 45 -6.50 -4.09 11.98
CA ALA A 45 -7.07 -4.93 13.02
C ALA A 45 -7.01 -4.18 14.35
N ALA A 46 -8.09 -4.27 15.13
CA ALA A 46 -8.18 -3.63 16.43
C ALA A 46 -8.47 -4.66 17.51
N HIS A 47 -8.00 -4.37 18.72
CA HIS A 47 -8.41 -5.01 19.95
C HIS A 47 -8.71 -3.92 21.00
N ASP A 48 -9.00 -4.30 22.24
CA ASP A 48 -9.70 -3.43 23.20
C ASP A 48 -8.91 -2.16 23.54
N ASN A 49 -7.59 -2.27 23.52
CA ASN A 49 -6.64 -1.26 23.99
C ASN A 49 -5.62 -0.83 22.93
N PHE A 50 -5.66 -1.41 21.73
CA PHE A 50 -4.74 -1.04 20.68
C PHE A 50 -5.29 -1.35 19.29
N VAL A 51 -4.75 -0.68 18.29
CA VAL A 51 -5.05 -0.93 16.88
C VAL A 51 -3.75 -1.04 16.10
N ILE A 52 -3.75 -1.90 15.09
CA ILE A 52 -2.70 -2.02 14.09
C ILE A 52 -3.23 -1.74 12.70
N ALA A 53 -2.38 -1.19 11.86
CA ALA A 53 -2.62 -1.05 10.44
C ALA A 53 -1.33 -1.33 9.66
N THR A 54 -1.45 -1.81 8.43
CA THR A 54 -0.32 -1.87 7.49
C THR A 54 -0.50 -0.86 6.38
N GLY A 55 0.59 -0.31 5.87
CA GLY A 55 0.56 0.74 4.85
C GLY A 55 1.72 0.64 3.87
N PHE A 56 1.45 0.95 2.61
CA PHE A 56 2.46 0.95 1.56
C PHE A 56 3.42 2.14 1.74
N MET A 57 4.68 1.86 2.08
CA MET A 57 5.69 2.90 2.28
C MET A 57 6.24 3.36 0.93
N GLU A 58 6.93 2.46 0.24
CA GLU A 58 7.52 2.69 -1.08
C GLU A 58 8.22 1.43 -1.61
N ASP A 59 8.42 1.31 -2.93
CA ASP A 59 9.23 0.26 -3.56
C ASP A 59 8.88 -1.15 -3.06
N GLY A 60 7.59 -1.47 -2.99
CA GLY A 60 7.11 -2.76 -2.49
C GLY A 60 7.23 -2.96 -0.97
N THR A 61 7.70 -1.96 -0.24
CA THR A 61 7.94 -2.05 1.21
C THR A 61 6.70 -1.66 2.00
N GLU A 62 6.38 -2.44 3.03
CA GLU A 62 5.24 -2.22 3.92
C GLU A 62 5.70 -1.75 5.31
N GLY A 63 4.96 -0.80 5.87
CA GLY A 63 5.08 -0.35 7.25
C GLY A 63 3.95 -0.94 8.09
N LEU A 64 4.29 -1.39 9.31
CA LEU A 64 3.34 -1.76 10.35
C LEU A 64 3.21 -0.60 11.33
N PHE A 65 1.98 -0.20 11.61
CA PHE A 65 1.61 0.85 12.55
C PHE A 65 0.92 0.21 13.75
N PHE A 66 1.25 0.69 14.94
CA PHE A 66 0.66 0.27 16.20
C PHE A 66 0.32 1.51 17.02
N LEU A 67 -0.91 1.59 17.51
CA LEU A 67 -1.36 2.65 18.39
C LEU A 67 -1.93 2.04 19.67
N ASP A 68 -1.35 2.41 20.81
CA ASP A 68 -1.88 2.12 22.15
C ASP A 68 -2.89 3.19 22.56
N PHE A 69 -4.08 2.76 22.95
CA PHE A 69 -5.17 3.65 23.33
C PHE A 69 -4.96 4.28 24.70
N LEU A 70 -4.32 3.59 25.64
CA LEU A 70 -4.18 4.10 27.02
C LEU A 70 -3.19 5.27 27.08
N THR A 71 -2.07 5.12 26.40
CA THR A 71 -0.97 6.09 26.43
C THR A 71 -1.04 7.09 25.27
N GLY A 72 -1.73 6.74 24.17
CA GLY A 72 -1.65 7.49 22.92
C GLY A 72 -0.31 7.30 22.19
N ASP A 73 0.49 6.30 22.57
CA ASP A 73 1.75 6.01 21.90
C ASP A 73 1.49 5.35 20.54
N LEU A 74 1.79 6.13 19.50
CA LEU A 74 1.85 5.68 18.12
C LEU A 74 3.28 5.27 17.77
N LYS A 75 3.43 4.06 17.26
CA LYS A 75 4.69 3.48 16.81
C LYS A 75 4.54 2.93 15.40
N ALA A 76 5.62 2.98 14.63
CA ALA A 76 5.69 2.27 13.35
C ALA A 76 7.04 1.62 13.16
N THR A 77 7.01 0.54 12.38
CA THR A 77 8.20 -0.16 11.92
C THR A 77 8.06 -0.54 10.44
N VAL A 78 9.16 -0.54 9.69
CA VAL A 78 9.16 -0.86 8.26
C VAL A 78 10.06 -2.05 8.00
N VAL A 79 9.54 -3.03 7.25
CA VAL A 79 10.28 -4.24 6.88
C VAL A 79 11.47 -3.88 6.01
N ASN A 80 12.63 -4.46 6.29
CA ASN A 80 13.82 -4.25 5.48
C ASN A 80 13.68 -4.93 4.10
N ASN A 81 14.01 -4.22 3.01
CA ASN A 81 13.94 -4.77 1.66
C ASN A 81 15.21 -5.54 1.24
N ARG A 82 16.29 -5.51 2.04
CA ARG A 82 17.57 -6.18 1.75
C ARG A 82 17.82 -7.45 2.55
N GLY A 83 17.16 -7.62 3.68
CA GLY A 83 17.50 -8.68 4.62
C GLY A 83 16.43 -8.86 5.69
N PRO A 84 16.64 -9.80 6.64
CA PRO A 84 15.65 -10.06 7.68
C PRO A 84 15.48 -8.87 8.62
N GLY A 85 14.27 -8.73 9.16
CA GLY A 85 13.95 -7.76 10.21
C GLY A 85 13.45 -6.40 9.71
N PHE A 86 13.51 -5.42 10.61
CA PHE A 86 13.03 -4.07 10.38
C PHE A 86 14.18 -3.06 10.43
N ASN A 87 14.08 -2.00 9.63
CA ASN A 87 15.14 -0.99 9.52
C ASN A 87 14.64 0.46 9.57
N ALA A 88 13.35 0.70 9.78
CA ALA A 88 12.84 2.04 10.10
C ALA A 88 11.94 1.96 11.32
N TYR A 89 12.09 2.91 12.24
CA TYR A 89 11.32 2.99 13.48
C TYR A 89 10.86 4.42 13.73
N TYR A 90 9.58 4.58 14.03
CA TYR A 90 8.97 5.88 14.29
C TYR A 90 8.17 5.81 15.58
N GLN A 91 8.21 6.88 16.36
CA GLN A 91 7.41 7.01 17.56
C GLN A 91 6.88 8.44 17.71
N TYR A 92 5.64 8.55 18.16
CA TYR A 92 5.00 9.82 18.48
C TYR A 92 3.86 9.59 19.47
N ASN A 93 3.59 10.55 20.34
CA ASN A 93 2.42 10.49 21.20
C ASN A 93 1.31 11.36 20.61
N ILE A 94 0.23 10.71 20.17
CA ILE A 94 -0.87 11.40 19.47
C ILE A 94 -1.71 12.26 20.41
N ALA A 95 -1.64 12.06 21.73
CA ALA A 95 -2.41 12.87 22.67
C ALA A 95 -2.05 14.37 22.55
N ASN A 96 -0.81 14.68 22.12
CA ASN A 96 -0.35 16.03 21.82
C ASN A 96 -1.17 16.73 20.72
N ASP A 97 -1.79 15.96 19.82
CA ASP A 97 -2.52 16.52 18.68
C ASP A 97 -4.03 16.58 18.86
N PHE A 98 -4.58 15.72 19.73
CA PHE A 98 -6.02 15.56 19.86
C PHE A 98 -6.63 16.46 20.94
N ASN A 99 -5.85 17.34 21.61
CA ASN A 99 -6.32 18.27 22.66
C ASN A 99 -7.34 17.65 23.62
N LEU A 100 -7.19 16.35 23.90
CA LEU A 100 -8.06 15.59 24.76
C LEU A 100 -7.65 15.92 26.18
N GLY A 101 -8.17 17.01 26.76
CA GLY A 101 -8.04 17.24 28.20
C GLY A 101 -8.45 15.95 28.92
N ALA A 102 -7.54 15.32 29.66
CA ALA A 102 -7.64 14.01 30.32
C ALA A 102 -8.92 13.19 29.98
N VAL A 103 -9.09 12.79 28.71
CA VAL A 103 -10.23 11.95 28.33
C VAL A 103 -9.99 10.60 28.98
N GLN A 104 -10.89 10.20 29.87
CA GLN A 104 -10.80 8.89 30.51
C GLN A 104 -11.12 7.83 29.46
N ASN A 105 -10.15 6.94 29.21
CA ASN A 105 -10.29 5.78 28.31
C ASN A 105 -10.63 6.17 26.85
N PRO A 106 -9.76 6.93 26.16
CA PRO A 106 -10.00 7.32 24.77
C PRO A 106 -10.03 6.08 23.87
N LYS A 107 -10.87 6.11 22.84
CA LYS A 107 -10.95 5.04 21.84
C LYS A 107 -10.54 5.60 20.49
N TYR A 108 -9.67 4.90 19.79
CA TYR A 108 -9.17 5.36 18.49
C TYR A 108 -9.53 4.40 17.37
N LEU A 109 -9.76 4.96 16.19
CA LEU A 109 -9.79 4.25 14.92
C LEU A 109 -8.55 4.66 14.14
N MET A 110 -7.95 3.72 13.42
CA MET A 110 -6.74 3.96 12.65
C MET A 110 -6.81 3.21 11.34
N VAL A 111 -6.50 3.90 10.24
CA VAL A 111 -6.40 3.30 8.90
C VAL A 111 -5.27 3.96 8.12
N THR A 112 -4.76 3.28 7.10
CA THR A 112 -3.75 3.80 6.19
C THR A 112 -4.36 4.09 4.82
N GLY A 113 -3.79 5.06 4.11
CA GLY A 113 -4.14 5.38 2.73
C GLY A 113 -2.90 5.63 1.88
N LEU A 114 -3.03 5.45 0.56
CA LEU A 114 -1.96 5.68 -0.39
C LEU A 114 -1.90 7.16 -0.80
N ALA A 115 -0.75 7.79 -0.64
CA ALA A 115 -0.57 9.23 -0.86
C ALA A 115 0.72 9.52 -1.61
N ARG A 116 0.64 9.53 -2.95
CA ARG A 116 1.80 9.74 -3.81
C ARG A 116 2.25 11.20 -3.87
N ASP A 117 1.32 12.13 -3.74
CA ASP A 117 1.58 13.56 -3.94
C ASP A 117 2.19 14.25 -2.72
N GLN A 118 2.17 13.60 -1.55
CA GLN A 118 2.76 14.12 -0.31
C GLN A 118 4.29 13.91 -0.24
N GLN A 119 4.90 13.37 -1.29
CA GLN A 119 6.35 13.25 -1.41
C GLN A 119 6.98 14.63 -1.60
N GLY A 120 7.31 15.31 -0.51
CA GLY A 120 8.06 16.57 -0.55
C GLY A 120 9.35 16.47 -1.39
N ARG A 121 9.79 17.58 -1.97
CA ARG A 121 11.06 17.67 -2.71
C ARG A 121 12.21 17.91 -1.73
N GLY A 122 13.19 17.01 -1.63
CA GLY A 122 14.41 17.19 -0.84
C GLY A 122 14.59 16.23 0.35
N SER A 123 15.34 16.67 1.38
CA SER A 123 15.77 15.85 2.53
C SER A 123 14.66 15.38 3.47
N ASN A 124 13.45 15.96 3.38
CA ASN A 124 12.31 15.65 4.25
C ASN A 124 11.18 14.97 3.48
N ARG A 125 11.53 13.92 2.75
CA ARG A 125 10.60 13.18 1.91
C ARG A 125 9.70 12.28 2.75
N LEU A 126 8.42 12.24 2.42
CA LEU A 126 7.43 11.36 3.06
C LEU A 126 7.28 10.05 2.29
N ALA A 127 6.87 9.00 2.99
CA ALA A 127 6.40 7.75 2.40
C ALA A 127 5.14 7.98 1.54
N GLN A 128 4.83 7.04 0.65
CA GLN A 128 3.57 6.98 -0.09
C GLN A 128 2.38 6.50 0.78
N CYS A 129 2.49 6.66 2.10
CA CYS A 129 1.51 6.28 3.10
C CYS A 129 1.08 7.52 3.90
N ILE A 130 -0.23 7.69 4.07
CA ILE A 130 -0.80 8.54 5.10
C ILE A 130 -1.46 7.63 6.13
N LEU A 131 -1.23 7.94 7.41
CA LEU A 131 -1.92 7.32 8.52
C LEU A 131 -3.03 8.25 9.01
N TYR A 132 -4.27 7.81 8.95
CA TYR A 132 -5.43 8.52 9.50
C TYR A 132 -5.76 7.95 10.88
N VAL A 133 -5.86 8.83 11.87
CA VAL A 133 -6.27 8.45 13.24
C VAL A 133 -7.47 9.30 13.62
N VAL A 134 -8.51 8.66 14.14
CA VAL A 134 -9.73 9.31 14.63
C VAL A 134 -9.92 8.94 16.09
N GLU A 135 -10.20 9.93 16.94
CA GLU A 135 -10.72 9.65 18.28
C GLU A 135 -12.23 9.42 18.16
N ALA A 136 -12.68 8.22 18.53
CA ALA A 136 -13.99 7.71 18.18
C ALA A 136 -15.14 8.49 18.87
N THR A 137 -14.88 9.10 20.02
CA THR A 137 -15.89 9.77 20.85
C THR A 137 -16.18 11.20 20.38
N SER A 138 -15.16 12.01 20.21
CA SER A 138 -15.20 13.40 19.73
C SER A 138 -15.31 13.49 18.21
N GLY A 139 -14.82 12.49 17.48
CA GLY A 139 -14.72 12.53 16.03
C GLY A 139 -13.60 13.43 15.52
N HIS A 140 -12.68 13.89 16.37
CA HIS A 140 -11.47 14.55 15.92
C HIS A 140 -10.63 13.58 15.08
N LEU A 141 -10.11 14.06 13.96
CA LEU A 141 -9.31 13.33 12.99
C LEU A 141 -7.97 14.06 12.82
N VAL A 142 -6.88 13.28 12.80
CA VAL A 142 -5.56 13.77 12.39
C VAL A 142 -4.98 12.83 11.35
N ALA A 143 -4.46 13.40 10.28
CA ALA A 143 -3.71 12.68 9.25
C ALA A 143 -2.21 12.89 9.46
N TYR A 144 -1.43 11.80 9.43
CA TYR A 144 0.01 11.81 9.67
C TYR A 144 0.78 11.34 8.43
N GLY A 145 1.86 12.05 8.13
CA GLY A 145 2.89 11.66 7.19
C GLY A 145 4.05 10.98 7.90
N ILE A 146 4.73 10.07 7.19
CA ILE A 146 5.87 9.31 7.71
C ILE A 146 7.13 9.73 6.95
N PRO A 147 8.12 10.35 7.61
CA PRO A 147 9.40 10.67 6.99
C PRO A 147 10.11 9.39 6.52
N TYR A 148 10.45 9.29 5.24
CA TYR A 148 10.97 8.03 4.69
C TYR A 148 12.05 8.27 3.63
N SER A 149 13.23 7.70 3.87
CA SER A 149 14.38 7.75 2.96
C SER A 149 14.55 6.41 2.25
N ARG A 150 14.17 6.40 0.97
CA ARG A 150 14.44 5.29 0.05
C ARG A 150 15.93 4.94 0.00
N THR A 151 16.80 5.94 0.08
CA THR A 151 18.25 5.75 0.09
C THR A 151 18.71 4.93 1.29
N ASN A 152 18.21 5.25 2.49
CA ASN A 152 18.54 4.49 3.68
C ASN A 152 17.92 3.09 3.63
N GLN A 153 16.69 2.97 3.12
CA GLN A 153 16.06 1.66 2.91
C GLN A 153 16.90 0.76 2.01
N THR A 154 17.25 1.26 0.83
CA THR A 154 18.00 0.53 -0.18
C THR A 154 19.41 0.16 0.30
N ALA A 155 19.99 0.98 1.19
CA ALA A 155 21.28 0.73 1.82
C ALA A 155 21.17 -0.14 3.09
N GLY A 156 19.97 -0.57 3.50
CA GLY A 156 19.73 -1.31 4.75
C GLY A 156 20.09 -0.53 6.01
N LYS A 157 20.16 0.80 5.93
CA LYS A 157 20.53 1.67 7.06
C LYS A 157 19.31 1.94 7.94
N PRO A 158 19.49 1.97 9.28
CA PRO A 158 18.43 2.36 10.20
C PRO A 158 17.87 3.76 9.90
N GLN A 159 16.56 3.91 10.03
CA GLN A 159 15.86 5.18 9.95
C GLN A 159 15.08 5.39 11.24
N LEU A 160 15.29 6.53 11.91
CA LEU A 160 14.58 6.90 13.13
C LEU A 160 13.88 8.23 12.88
N GLY A 161 12.67 8.39 13.42
CA GLY A 161 11.94 9.64 13.27
C GLY A 161 10.66 9.69 14.07
N THR A 162 9.89 10.74 13.79
CA THR A 162 8.56 10.95 14.36
C THR A 162 7.55 11.19 13.25
N PHE A 163 6.26 11.08 13.58
CA PHE A 163 5.18 11.32 12.65
C PHE A 163 4.97 12.82 12.45
N ILE A 164 4.60 13.23 11.24
CA ILE A 164 4.36 14.64 10.91
C ILE A 164 2.85 14.84 10.74
N PRO A 165 2.16 15.62 11.60
CA PRO A 165 0.77 15.94 11.38
C PRO A 165 0.61 16.77 10.09
N LEU A 166 -0.20 16.28 9.16
CA LEU A 166 -0.45 16.90 7.86
C LEU A 166 -1.75 17.70 7.84
N ALA A 167 -2.79 17.19 8.51
CA ALA A 167 -4.11 17.81 8.55
C ALA A 167 -4.86 17.41 9.81
N LYS A 168 -5.76 18.28 10.28
CA LYS A 168 -6.70 18.04 11.38
C LYS A 168 -8.12 18.38 10.93
N ALA A 169 -9.11 17.63 11.39
CA ALA A 169 -10.52 17.88 11.10
C ALA A 169 -11.42 17.37 12.24
N SER A 170 -12.69 17.78 12.25
CA SER A 170 -13.74 17.18 13.08
C SER A 170 -14.79 16.50 12.21
N LEU A 171 -15.08 15.22 12.47
CA LEU A 171 -16.07 14.43 11.73
C LEU A 171 -17.44 14.44 12.39
N ARG A 172 -17.54 14.92 13.63
CA ARG A 172 -18.82 15.18 14.32
C ARG A 172 -19.10 16.68 14.27
N ASN A 173 -20.37 17.02 14.08
CA ASN A 173 -20.83 18.38 13.82
C ASN A 173 -20.21 19.44 14.76
N GLU A 174 -19.44 20.34 14.18
CA GLU A 174 -19.55 21.77 14.49
C GLU A 174 -20.11 22.44 13.23
N PHE A 175 -21.44 22.44 13.13
CA PHE A 175 -22.14 23.37 12.26
C PHE A 175 -22.13 24.71 12.99
N VAL A 176 -21.08 25.53 12.83
CA VAL A 176 -21.23 26.95 13.14
C VAL A 176 -21.96 27.56 11.95
N ARG A 177 -23.28 27.69 12.08
CA ARG A 177 -24.02 28.70 11.33
C ARG A 177 -23.67 30.08 11.92
N ASP A 178 -23.53 31.01 10.99
CA ASP A 178 -23.50 32.47 11.14
C ASP A 178 -22.13 33.09 11.45
N GLN A 179 -21.38 33.44 10.39
CA GLN A 179 -21.14 34.83 9.96
C GLN A 179 -20.98 34.91 8.44
#